data_AF-A0A3D5GHL8-F1
#
_entry.id   AF-A0A3D5GHL8-F1
#
_cell.length_a   1.000
_cell.length_b   1.000
_cell.length_c   1.000
_cell.angle_alpha   90.00
_cell.angle_beta   90.00
_cell.angle_gamma   90.00
#
_symmetry.space_group_name_H-M   'P 1'
#
loop_
_entity.id
_entity.type
_entity.pdbx_description
1 polymer ?
#
loop_
_entity_poly.entity_id
_entity_poly.type
_entity_poly.pdbx_seq_one_letter_code
_entity_poly.pdbx_strand_id
1 'polypeptide(L)'
;SDPLAGYREPKPMVFSGLYPIDGDEFNDLREALEKLGLNDSSFTYEPETSGALGFGFRCGFLGLLHMEIVRERLEREFDMSLITTAPSVEYRVTRVGGEVQEVDNPCDLPSGAEIDHIEEPFLLATLITPAAFTGALMELCQERRGELEGLTYLSPERVELKYHLPLAEVVI
;
A
#
# COMPACT_ATOMS: atom_id res chain seq x y z
N SER A 1 -9.87 31.44 -17.25
CA SER A 1 -10.26 30.08 -17.65
C SER A 1 -10.08 29.22 -16.43
N ASP A 2 -11.17 28.79 -15.81
CA ASP A 2 -11.10 27.99 -14.61
C ASP A 2 -10.82 26.53 -14.98
N PRO A 3 -10.01 25.81 -14.18
CA PRO A 3 -9.72 24.39 -14.43
C PRO A 3 -11.02 23.56 -14.40
N LEU A 4 -11.03 22.46 -15.17
CA LEU A 4 -12.14 21.51 -15.12
C LEU A 4 -12.21 20.85 -13.74
N ALA A 5 -13.43 20.72 -13.21
CA ALA A 5 -13.66 20.05 -11.94
C ALA A 5 -13.35 18.54 -12.02
N GLY A 6 -12.86 17.96 -10.93
CA GLY A 6 -12.73 16.51 -10.75
C GLY A 6 -11.33 15.93 -10.81
N TYR A 7 -10.32 16.70 -11.23
CA TYR A 7 -8.92 16.27 -11.09
C TYR A 7 -8.56 16.15 -9.60
N ARG A 8 -7.91 15.04 -9.25
CA ARG A 8 -7.32 14.78 -7.94
C ARG A 8 -5.93 14.22 -8.17
N GLU A 9 -4.97 14.68 -7.38
CA GLU A 9 -3.63 14.10 -7.42
C GLU A 9 -3.67 12.62 -6.99
N PRO A 10 -2.94 11.73 -7.68
CA PRO A 10 -2.87 10.33 -7.27
C PRO A 10 -2.26 10.24 -5.86
N LYS A 11 -3.01 9.66 -4.90
CA LYS A 11 -2.51 9.40 -3.55
C LYS A 11 -1.96 7.96 -3.48
N PRO A 12 -0.69 7.76 -3.09
CA PRO A 12 -0.17 6.43 -2.81
C PRO A 12 -0.96 5.76 -1.68
N MET A 13 -1.29 4.48 -1.84
CA MET A 13 -2.08 3.70 -0.88
C MET A 13 -1.26 2.58 -0.25
N VAL A 14 -0.15 2.19 -0.89
CA VAL A 14 0.74 1.11 -0.46
C VAL A 14 2.17 1.60 -0.50
N PHE A 15 2.93 1.32 0.55
CA PHE A 15 4.32 1.75 0.70
C PHE A 15 5.22 0.55 0.96
N SER A 16 6.39 0.52 0.32
CA SER A 16 7.42 -0.48 0.57
C SER A 16 8.80 0.12 0.36
N GLY A 17 9.78 -0.33 1.15
CA GLY A 17 11.17 -0.02 0.95
C GLY A 17 11.80 -0.88 -0.15
N LEU A 18 12.48 -0.24 -1.09
CA LEU A 18 13.29 -0.86 -2.14
C LEU A 18 14.78 -0.64 -1.83
N TYR A 19 15.52 -1.74 -1.75
CA TYR A 19 16.95 -1.74 -1.42
C TYR A 19 17.72 -2.54 -2.47
N PRO A 20 18.87 -2.07 -2.96
CA PRO A 20 19.71 -2.87 -3.83
C PRO A 20 20.35 -4.01 -3.03
N ILE A 21 20.59 -5.16 -3.68
CA ILE A 21 21.34 -6.26 -3.03
C ILE A 21 22.79 -5.85 -2.79
N ASP A 22 23.39 -5.11 -3.73
CA ASP A 22 24.72 -4.53 -3.59
C ASP A 22 24.63 -3.05 -3.20
N GLY A 23 25.31 -2.66 -2.12
CA GLY A 23 25.31 -1.28 -1.64
C GLY A 23 25.94 -0.29 -2.64
N ASP A 24 26.81 -0.77 -3.54
CA ASP A 24 27.43 0.06 -4.58
C ASP A 24 26.41 0.50 -5.65
N GLU A 25 25.32 -0.25 -5.83
CA GLU A 25 24.25 0.02 -6.82
C GLU A 25 23.21 1.06 -6.33
N PHE A 26 23.40 1.66 -5.15
CA PHE A 26 22.45 2.65 -4.63
C PHE A 26 22.27 3.87 -5.55
N ASN A 27 23.35 4.30 -6.22
CA ASN A 27 23.27 5.40 -7.18
C ASN A 27 22.54 4.97 -8.46
N ASP A 28 22.74 3.74 -8.90
CA ASP A 28 22.06 3.18 -10.07
C ASP A 28 20.56 3.02 -9.79
N LEU A 29 20.20 2.62 -8.55
CA LEU A 29 18.80 2.58 -8.10
C LEU A 29 18.16 3.97 -8.17
N ARG A 30 18.84 5.00 -7.67
CA ARG A 30 18.35 6.37 -7.75
C ARG A 30 18.09 6.77 -9.20
N GLU A 31 19.03 6.54 -10.09
CA GLU A 31 18.92 6.92 -11.50
C GLU A 31 17.77 6.16 -12.20
N ALA A 32 17.60 4.87 -11.87
CA ALA A 32 16.50 4.06 -12.39
C ALA A 32 15.13 4.58 -11.89
N LEU A 33 15.00 4.91 -10.60
CA LEU A 33 13.79 5.49 -10.02
C LEU A 33 13.46 6.87 -10.60
N GLU A 34 14.47 7.71 -10.82
CA GLU A 34 14.30 9.01 -11.50
C GLU A 34 13.75 8.84 -12.91
N LYS A 35 14.35 7.93 -13.71
CA LYS A 35 13.88 7.63 -15.08
C LYS A 35 12.47 7.04 -15.10
N LEU A 36 12.14 6.20 -14.12
CA LEU A 36 10.81 5.60 -14.00
C LEU A 36 9.76 6.65 -13.61
N GLY A 37 10.07 7.52 -12.64
CA GLY A 37 9.19 8.59 -12.18
C GLY A 37 8.88 9.66 -13.24
N LEU A 38 9.72 9.82 -14.27
CA LEU A 38 9.40 10.66 -15.43
C LEU A 38 8.23 10.11 -16.26
N ASN A 39 8.02 8.79 -16.23
CA ASN A 39 6.98 8.11 -17.00
C ASN A 39 5.73 7.80 -16.15
N ASP A 40 5.89 7.65 -14.84
CA ASP A 40 4.78 7.35 -13.92
C ASP A 40 4.60 8.46 -12.88
N SER A 41 3.61 9.32 -13.10
CA SER A 41 3.29 10.43 -12.20
C SER A 41 2.62 10.02 -10.89
N SER A 42 2.29 8.73 -10.72
CA SER A 42 1.64 8.20 -9.51
C SER A 42 2.60 7.49 -8.57
N PHE A 43 3.82 7.23 -9.03
CA PHE A 43 4.91 6.65 -8.26
C PHE A 43 5.65 7.74 -7.47
N THR A 44 5.87 7.50 -6.18
CA THR A 44 6.62 8.41 -5.30
C THR A 44 7.75 7.66 -4.63
N TYR A 45 8.86 8.34 -4.36
CA TYR A 45 10.00 7.74 -3.68
C TYR A 45 10.76 8.78 -2.87
N GLU A 46 11.29 8.37 -1.73
CA GLU A 46 12.17 9.17 -0.89
C GLU A 46 13.33 8.32 -0.36
N PRO A 47 14.53 8.89 -0.18
CA PRO A 47 15.66 8.14 0.36
C PRO A 47 15.37 7.65 1.78
N GLU A 48 15.62 6.37 2.03
CA GLU A 48 15.44 5.72 3.33
C GLU A 48 16.74 5.02 3.75
N THR A 49 17.03 4.99 5.05
CA THR A 49 18.15 4.21 5.59
C THR A 49 17.63 3.16 6.57
N SER A 50 17.84 1.89 6.24
CA SER A 50 17.53 0.76 7.10
C SER A 50 18.76 0.34 7.90
N GLY A 51 18.57 0.07 9.19
CA GLY A 51 19.63 -0.47 10.03
C GLY A 51 20.12 -1.86 9.60
N ALA A 52 19.31 -2.62 8.84
CA ALA A 52 19.64 -3.97 8.38
C ALA A 52 19.99 -4.03 6.88
N LEU A 53 19.31 -3.25 6.04
CA LEU A 53 19.44 -3.30 4.58
C LEU A 53 20.29 -2.16 4.00
N GLY A 54 20.74 -1.22 4.84
CA GLY A 54 21.55 -0.09 4.40
C GLY A 54 20.72 0.98 3.68
N PHE A 55 21.29 1.56 2.63
CA PHE A 55 20.66 2.67 1.89
C PHE A 55 19.68 2.15 0.84
N GLY A 56 18.48 2.72 0.83
CA GLY A 56 17.44 2.38 -0.13
C GLY A 56 16.46 3.54 -0.31
N PHE A 57 15.27 3.21 -0.78
CA PHE A 57 14.20 4.16 -1.00
C PHE A 57 12.90 3.65 -0.42
N ARG A 58 12.20 4.51 0.31
CA ARG A 58 10.80 4.31 0.65
C ARG A 58 9.98 4.69 -0.58
N CYS A 59 9.21 3.75 -1.12
CA CYS A 59 8.44 3.94 -2.34
C CYS A 59 6.94 3.84 -2.08
N GLY A 60 6.18 4.79 -2.63
CA GLY A 60 4.72 4.82 -2.59
C GLY A 60 4.09 4.42 -3.93
N PHE A 61 3.11 3.53 -3.86
CA PHE A 61 2.41 2.91 -4.98
C PHE A 61 0.89 3.07 -4.85
N LEU A 62 0.18 2.94 -5.96
CA LEU A 62 -1.29 2.98 -5.99
C LEU A 62 -1.93 1.70 -5.42
N GLY A 63 -1.19 0.61 -5.34
CA GLY A 63 -1.65 -0.70 -4.93
C GLY A 63 -0.60 -1.78 -5.17
N LEU A 64 -0.90 -3.02 -4.75
CA LEU A 64 0.01 -4.16 -4.87
C LEU A 64 0.45 -4.44 -6.31
N LEU A 65 -0.48 -4.43 -7.26
CA LEU A 65 -0.15 -4.66 -8.67
C LEU A 65 0.76 -3.57 -9.23
N HIS A 66 0.53 -2.31 -8.84
CA HIS A 66 1.40 -1.22 -9.26
C HIS A 66 2.83 -1.42 -8.70
N MET A 67 2.95 -1.82 -7.44
CA MET A 67 4.24 -2.19 -6.83
C MET A 67 4.95 -3.32 -7.59
N GLU A 68 4.23 -4.40 -7.92
CA GLU A 68 4.80 -5.52 -8.69
C GLU A 68 5.30 -5.09 -10.06
N ILE A 69 4.52 -4.28 -10.79
CA ILE A 69 4.90 -3.76 -12.11
C ILE A 69 6.16 -2.90 -12.00
N VAL A 70 6.21 -1.96 -11.04
CA VAL A 70 7.39 -1.07 -10.89
C VAL A 70 8.63 -1.88 -10.56
N ARG A 71 8.52 -2.83 -9.62
CA ARG A 71 9.64 -3.72 -9.27
C ARG A 71 10.11 -4.52 -10.49
N GLU A 72 9.20 -5.17 -11.22
CA GLU A 72 9.56 -5.98 -12.38
C GLU A 72 10.18 -5.14 -13.51
N ARG A 73 9.73 -3.89 -13.69
CA ARG A 73 10.35 -2.94 -14.61
C ARG A 73 11.76 -2.56 -14.18
N LEU A 74 12.00 -2.31 -12.90
CA LEU A 74 13.35 -2.02 -12.38
C LEU A 74 14.30 -3.20 -12.62
N GLU A 75 13.85 -4.42 -12.34
CA GLU A 75 14.66 -5.64 -12.56
C GLU A 75 14.94 -5.89 -14.05
N ARG A 76 13.97 -5.64 -14.94
CA ARG A 76 14.12 -5.95 -16.38
C ARG A 76 14.71 -4.85 -17.25
N GLU A 77 14.32 -3.60 -17.01
CA GLU A 77 14.72 -2.46 -17.84
C GLU A 77 16.06 -1.87 -17.40
N PHE A 78 16.42 -2.04 -16.12
CA PHE A 78 17.60 -1.46 -15.52
C PHE A 78 18.59 -2.50 -14.95
N ASP A 79 18.32 -3.80 -15.16
CA ASP A 79 19.16 -4.94 -14.72
C ASP A 79 19.47 -4.91 -13.21
N MET A 80 18.51 -4.42 -12.42
CA MET A 80 18.69 -4.25 -10.99
C MET A 80 18.29 -5.50 -10.20
N SER A 81 19.05 -5.81 -9.15
CA SER A 81 18.65 -6.83 -8.19
C SER A 81 18.21 -6.19 -6.88
N LEU A 82 16.91 -6.31 -6.56
CA LEU A 82 16.28 -5.55 -5.47
C LEU A 82 15.74 -6.46 -4.35
N ILE A 83 15.92 -6.01 -3.11
CA ILE A 83 15.22 -6.50 -1.92
C ILE A 83 14.07 -5.54 -1.63
N THR A 84 12.86 -6.09 -1.50
CA THR A 84 11.66 -5.34 -1.14
C THR A 84 11.20 -5.69 0.27
N THR A 85 10.91 -4.70 1.10
CA THR A 85 10.31 -4.96 2.41
C THR A 85 8.84 -5.39 2.27
N ALA A 86 8.26 -5.89 3.35
CA ALA A 86 6.82 -6.10 3.40
C ALA A 86 6.08 -4.79 3.10
N PRO A 87 5.03 -4.81 2.26
CA PRO A 87 4.22 -3.63 2.00
C PRO A 87 3.49 -3.19 3.26
N SER A 88 3.17 -1.90 3.32
CA SER A 88 2.50 -1.26 4.45
C SER A 88 1.57 -0.16 3.94
N VAL A 89 0.70 0.31 4.82
CA VAL A 89 -0.27 1.38 4.54
C VAL A 89 0.06 2.59 5.40
N GLU A 90 -0.40 3.77 4.99
CA GLU A 90 -0.33 4.99 5.79
C GLU A 90 -1.36 4.94 6.91
N TYR A 91 -0.91 5.16 8.15
CA TYR A 91 -1.76 5.32 9.32
C TYR A 91 -1.88 6.79 9.69
N ARG A 92 -3.01 7.17 10.28
CA ARG A 92 -3.20 8.49 10.85
C ARG A 92 -3.08 8.40 12.37
N VAL A 93 -2.07 9.04 12.93
CA VAL A 93 -1.79 9.02 14.37
C VAL A 93 -2.16 10.36 14.98
N THR A 94 -3.12 10.34 15.90
CA THR A 94 -3.48 11.51 16.69
C THR A 94 -2.72 11.46 18.02
N ARG A 95 -1.94 12.50 18.30
CA ARG A 95 -1.19 12.63 19.55
C ARG A 95 -2.08 13.14 20.68
N VAL A 96 -1.67 12.96 21.94
CA VAL A 96 -2.37 13.46 23.14
C VAL A 96 -2.60 14.99 23.10
N GLY A 97 -1.79 15.73 22.35
CA GLY A 97 -1.96 17.17 22.10
C GLY A 97 -2.94 17.55 20.99
N GLY A 98 -3.54 16.58 20.29
CA GLY A 98 -4.43 16.78 19.14
C GLY A 98 -3.71 17.00 17.80
N GLU A 99 -2.37 16.98 17.78
CA GLU A 99 -1.59 16.99 16.54
C GLU A 99 -1.81 15.66 15.80
N VAL A 100 -2.10 15.75 14.50
CA VAL A 100 -2.33 14.60 13.63
C VAL A 100 -1.13 14.46 12.70
N GLN A 101 -0.55 13.26 12.67
CA GLN A 101 0.57 12.90 11.81
C GLN A 101 0.18 11.71 10.93
N GLU A 102 0.48 11.78 9.64
CA GLU A 102 0.44 10.63 8.73
C GLU A 102 1.76 9.86 8.88
N VAL A 103 1.67 8.55 9.07
CA VAL A 103 2.80 7.65 9.32
C VAL A 103 2.70 6.50 8.35
N ASP A 104 3.53 6.54 7.29
CA ASP A 104 3.67 5.39 6.40
C ASP A 104 4.77 4.42 6.87
N ASN A 105 5.81 4.90 7.55
CA ASN A 105 6.91 4.07 8.05
C ASN A 105 6.69 3.67 9.52
N PRO A 106 6.65 2.37 9.85
CA PRO A 106 6.55 1.92 11.24
C PRO A 106 7.62 2.49 12.18
N CYS A 107 8.81 2.82 11.66
CA CYS A 107 9.90 3.42 12.44
C CYS A 107 9.60 4.85 12.91
N ASP A 108 8.71 5.57 12.22
CA ASP A 108 8.34 6.95 12.52
C ASP A 108 7.16 7.06 13.48
N LEU A 109 6.65 5.92 13.96
CA LEU A 109 5.58 5.87 14.94
C LEU A 109 6.05 6.47 16.27
N PRO A 110 5.34 7.48 16.82
CA PRO A 110 5.73 8.12 18.07
C PRO A 110 5.63 7.17 19.27
N SER A 111 6.16 7.59 20.41
CA SER A 111 6.09 6.77 21.63
C SER A 111 4.63 6.56 22.04
N GLY A 112 4.29 5.37 22.54
CA GLY A 112 2.92 5.06 22.96
C GLY A 112 2.34 6.00 24.04
N ALA A 113 3.19 6.69 24.82
CA ALA A 113 2.74 7.71 25.78
C ALA A 113 2.27 9.03 25.13
N GLU A 114 2.65 9.26 23.87
CA GLU A 114 2.32 10.46 23.10
C GLU A 114 1.10 10.24 22.19
N ILE A 115 0.63 9.01 22.05
CA ILE A 115 -0.47 8.61 21.17
C ILE A 115 -1.80 8.64 21.94
N ASP A 116 -2.80 9.33 21.39
CA ASP A 116 -4.18 9.26 21.85
C ASP A 116 -4.93 8.12 21.16
N HIS A 117 -4.91 8.11 19.82
CA HIS A 117 -5.48 7.03 19.01
C HIS A 117 -4.80 6.94 17.63
N ILE A 118 -4.95 5.78 16.99
CA ILE A 118 -4.45 5.49 15.65
C ILE A 118 -5.63 5.08 14.79
N GLU A 119 -5.69 5.60 13.58
CA GLU A 119 -6.68 5.25 12.57
C GLU A 119 -5.97 4.58 11.39
N GLU A 120 -6.57 3.50 10.90
CA GLU A 120 -6.09 2.75 9.75
C GLU A 120 -7.04 2.93 8.55
N PRO A 121 -6.54 2.84 7.31
CA PRO A 121 -7.37 2.97 6.13
C PRO A 121 -8.25 1.72 5.93
N PHE A 122 -9.55 1.94 5.73
CA PHE A 122 -10.52 0.90 5.38
C PHE A 122 -10.95 1.03 3.92
N LEU A 123 -11.28 -0.10 3.31
CA LEU A 123 -11.84 -0.18 1.97
C LEU A 123 -13.16 -0.94 1.97
N LEU A 124 -14.03 -0.59 1.03
CA LEU A 124 -15.21 -1.38 0.71
C LEU A 124 -14.86 -2.37 -0.42
N ALA A 125 -14.72 -3.64 -0.08
CA ALA A 125 -14.48 -4.72 -1.04
C ALA A 125 -15.82 -5.27 -1.54
N THR A 126 -15.95 -5.41 -2.86
CA THR A 126 -17.05 -6.13 -3.49
C THR A 126 -16.50 -7.40 -4.14
N LEU A 127 -16.90 -8.55 -3.61
CA LEU A 127 -16.46 -9.87 -4.05
C LEU A 127 -17.60 -10.55 -4.83
N ILE A 128 -17.33 -10.93 -6.07
CA ILE A 128 -18.27 -11.71 -6.88
C ILE A 128 -17.75 -13.13 -6.98
N THR A 129 -18.53 -14.09 -6.50
CA THR A 129 -18.10 -15.47 -6.34
C THR A 129 -19.22 -16.48 -6.64
N PRO A 130 -18.89 -17.70 -7.08
CA PRO A 130 -19.87 -18.79 -7.08
C PRO A 130 -20.44 -19.06 -5.68
N ALA A 131 -21.74 -19.37 -5.61
CA ALA A 131 -22.45 -19.57 -4.35
C ALA A 131 -21.81 -20.66 -3.46
N ALA A 132 -21.16 -21.65 -4.07
CA ALA A 132 -20.45 -22.73 -3.38
C ALA A 132 -19.28 -22.26 -2.50
N PHE A 133 -18.64 -21.12 -2.81
CA PHE A 133 -17.48 -20.61 -2.06
C PHE A 133 -17.84 -19.53 -1.03
N THR A 134 -19.13 -19.19 -0.90
CA THR A 134 -19.60 -18.11 -0.02
C THR A 134 -19.11 -18.28 1.42
N GLY A 135 -19.26 -19.47 2.01
CA GLY A 135 -18.86 -19.73 3.39
C GLY A 135 -17.37 -19.53 3.63
N ALA A 136 -16.51 -20.12 2.77
CA ALA A 136 -15.07 -20.00 2.89
C ALA A 136 -14.57 -18.56 2.72
N LEU A 137 -15.20 -17.78 1.82
CA LEU A 137 -14.85 -16.38 1.63
C LEU A 137 -15.30 -15.51 2.81
N MET A 138 -16.48 -15.79 3.38
CA MET A 138 -16.93 -15.07 4.58
C MET A 138 -16.00 -15.33 5.78
N GLU A 139 -15.57 -16.58 5.97
CA GLU A 139 -14.60 -16.96 7.01
C GLU A 139 -13.26 -16.23 6.80
N LEU A 140 -12.72 -16.25 5.58
CA LEU A 140 -11.48 -15.55 5.23
C LEU A 140 -11.58 -14.03 5.50
N CYS A 141 -12.68 -13.40 5.09
CA CYS A 141 -12.87 -11.97 5.35
C CYS A 141 -12.94 -11.67 6.84
N GLN A 142 -13.59 -12.51 7.65
CA GLN A 142 -13.70 -12.32 9.10
C GLN A 142 -12.36 -12.53 9.81
N GLU A 143 -11.56 -13.51 9.39
CA GLU A 143 -10.18 -13.69 9.88
C GLU A 143 -9.31 -12.46 9.62
N ARG A 144 -9.59 -11.73 8.53
CA ARG A 144 -8.95 -10.47 8.13
C ARG A 144 -9.65 -9.23 8.70
N ARG A 145 -10.34 -9.36 9.84
CA ARG A 145 -11.07 -8.26 10.53
C ARG A 145 -12.13 -7.58 9.68
N GLY A 146 -12.67 -8.29 8.68
CA GLY A 146 -13.68 -7.78 7.78
C GLY A 146 -15.07 -7.76 8.39
N GLU A 147 -15.79 -6.67 8.16
CA GLU A 147 -17.18 -6.50 8.56
C GLU A 147 -18.10 -6.63 7.34
N LEU A 148 -19.01 -7.60 7.38
CA LEU A 148 -19.97 -7.81 6.30
C LEU A 148 -20.96 -6.63 6.22
N GLU A 149 -20.96 -5.92 5.10
CA GLU A 149 -21.97 -4.89 4.81
C GLU A 149 -23.22 -5.51 4.19
N GLY A 150 -23.06 -6.48 3.29
CA GLY A 150 -24.21 -7.08 2.61
C GLY A 150 -23.88 -8.29 1.74
N LEU A 151 -24.92 -9.10 1.50
CA LEU A 151 -24.89 -10.28 0.64
C LEU A 151 -26.06 -10.20 -0.33
N THR A 152 -25.77 -10.28 -1.63
CA THR A 152 -26.78 -10.28 -2.69
C THR A 152 -26.59 -11.46 -3.63
N TYR A 153 -27.64 -12.26 -3.85
CA TYR A 153 -27.62 -13.27 -4.91
C TYR A 153 -27.85 -12.61 -6.27
N LEU A 154 -26.84 -12.65 -7.13
CA LEU A 154 -26.95 -12.16 -8.51
C LEU A 154 -27.64 -13.20 -9.41
N SER A 155 -27.48 -14.48 -9.08
CA SER A 155 -28.16 -15.62 -9.70
C SER A 155 -28.16 -16.82 -8.71
N PRO A 156 -28.82 -17.95 -9.03
CA PRO A 156 -28.73 -19.16 -8.19
C PRO A 156 -27.31 -19.68 -7.97
N GLU A 157 -26.38 -19.35 -8.88
CA GLU A 157 -25.00 -19.83 -8.85
C GLU A 157 -23.99 -18.75 -8.44
N ARG A 158 -24.39 -17.47 -8.33
CA ARG A 158 -23.48 -16.34 -8.06
C ARG A 158 -23.97 -15.45 -6.94
N VAL A 159 -23.03 -15.10 -6.07
CA VAL A 159 -23.23 -14.21 -4.93
C VAL A 159 -22.27 -13.03 -5.02
N GLU A 160 -22.77 -11.86 -4.68
CA GLU A 160 -22.01 -10.67 -4.37
C GLU A 160 -21.93 -10.52 -2.84
N LEU A 161 -20.71 -10.37 -2.33
CA LEU A 161 -20.43 -10.04 -0.93
C LEU A 161 -19.80 -8.66 -0.87
N LYS A 162 -20.28 -7.82 0.06
CA LYS A 162 -19.70 -6.51 0.36
C LYS A 162 -19.14 -6.50 1.77
N TYR A 163 -17.87 -6.13 1.89
CA TYR A 163 -17.15 -6.11 3.16
C TYR A 163 -16.38 -4.81 3.35
N HIS A 164 -16.46 -4.24 4.55
CA HIS A 164 -15.48 -3.28 5.02
C HIS A 164 -14.26 -4.03 5.54
N LEU A 165 -13.09 -3.79 4.96
CA LEU A 165 -11.83 -4.43 5.33
C LEU A 165 -10.77 -3.37 5.63
N PRO A 166 -9.92 -3.58 6.64
CA PRO A 166 -8.70 -2.79 6.77
C PRO A 166 -7.78 -3.05 5.57
N LEU A 167 -7.27 -1.99 4.94
CA LEU A 167 -6.36 -2.13 3.79
C LEU A 167 -5.07 -2.86 4.19
N ALA A 168 -4.62 -2.68 5.44
CA ALA A 168 -3.48 -3.40 6.01
C ALA A 168 -3.62 -4.94 5.89
N GLU A 169 -4.83 -5.47 6.05
CA GLU A 169 -5.11 -6.92 5.98
C GLU A 169 -5.19 -7.45 4.54
N VAL A 170 -5.31 -6.54 3.56
CA VAL A 170 -5.36 -6.88 2.13
C VAL A 170 -3.97 -6.85 1.51
N VAL A 171 -3.05 -6.05 2.05
CA VAL A 171 -1.69 -5.92 1.52
C VAL A 171 -0.69 -6.92 2.10
N ILE A 172 -1.03 -7.60 3.20
CA ILE A 172 -0.16 -8.55 3.94
C ILE A 172 -0.47 -10.01 3.58
#